data_AF-A0A2G2Y7F0-F1
#
_entry.id   AF-A0A2G2Y7F0-F1
#
_cell.length_a   1.000
_cell.length_b   1.000
_cell.length_c   1.000
_cell.angle_alpha   90.00
_cell.angle_beta   90.00
_cell.angle_gamma   90.00
#
_symmetry.space_group_name_H-M   'P 1'
#
loop_
_entity.id
_entity.type
_entity.pdbx_description
1 polymer ?
#
loop_
_entity_poly.entity_id
_entity_poly.type
_entity_poly.pdbx_seq_one_letter_code
_entity_poly.pdbx_strand_id
1 'polypeptide(L)'
;MREFPEFIDNHLLIDLPLSCANFTWSRSEDSNSKSRLERFLVSTSWEELAPNVIQFPLPRLVSDHSPILLDGGRGKRTRSPFRFETMRLQATNFGDLVAG
;
A
#
# COMPACT_ATOMS: atom_id res chain seq x y z
N MET A 1 4.97 24.86 -7.74
CA MET A 1 4.73 23.46 -7.33
C MET A 1 5.66 23.02 -6.18
N ARG A 2 5.89 23.90 -5.18
CA ARG A 2 6.62 23.58 -3.94
C ARG A 2 5.74 23.69 -2.69
N GLU A 3 4.50 24.14 -2.85
CA GLU A 3 3.58 24.40 -1.76
C GLU A 3 3.31 23.17 -0.88
N PHE A 4 3.25 21.97 -1.46
CA PHE A 4 2.98 20.76 -0.68
C PHE A 4 4.19 20.29 0.16
N PRO A 5 5.42 20.16 -0.39
CA PRO A 5 6.61 19.97 0.44
C PRO A 5 6.81 21.06 1.49
N GLU A 6 6.62 22.33 1.12
CA GLU A 6 6.73 23.46 2.05
C GLU A 6 5.67 23.36 3.17
N PHE A 7 4.44 22.93 2.87
CA PHE A 7 3.42 22.67 3.88
C PHE A 7 3.86 21.58 4.86
N ILE A 8 4.40 20.46 4.37
CA ILE A 8 4.91 19.38 5.22
C ILE A 8 6.01 19.90 6.15
N ASP A 9 6.98 20.62 5.58
CA ASP A 9 8.11 21.16 6.33
C ASP A 9 7.68 22.23 7.36
N ASN A 10 6.82 23.17 6.95
CA ASN A 10 6.33 24.25 7.82
C ASN A 10 5.52 23.74 9.01
N HIS A 11 4.88 22.57 8.87
CA HIS A 11 4.10 21.93 9.92
C HIS A 11 4.84 20.80 10.64
N LEU A 12 6.12 20.59 10.34
CA LEU A 12 6.96 19.54 10.93
C LEU A 12 6.30 18.15 10.83
N LEU A 13 5.65 17.89 9.71
CA LEU A 13 4.98 16.62 9.44
C LEU A 13 5.98 15.63 8.83
N ILE A 14 5.75 14.36 9.13
CA ILE A 14 6.53 13.25 8.58
C ILE A 14 5.68 12.58 7.51
N ASP A 15 6.19 12.56 6.28
CA ASP A 15 5.62 11.74 5.21
C ASP A 15 6.12 10.30 5.34
N LEU A 16 5.26 9.42 5.87
CA LEU A 16 5.63 8.03 6.12
C LEU A 16 6.02 7.32 4.79
N PRO A 17 7.02 6.42 4.79
CA PRO A 17 7.36 5.65 3.60
C PRO A 17 6.24 4.66 3.25
N LEU A 18 5.93 4.50 1.96
CA LEU A 18 4.98 3.49 1.50
C LEU A 18 5.69 2.13 1.41
N SER A 19 5.22 1.15 2.18
CA SER A 19 5.82 -0.18 2.20
C SER A 19 5.32 -1.04 1.03
N CYS A 20 6.21 -1.84 0.45
CA CYS A 20 5.95 -2.80 -0.63
C CYS A 20 5.44 -2.22 -1.97
N ALA A 21 5.30 -0.91 -2.12
CA ALA A 21 5.05 -0.27 -3.41
C ALA A 21 5.50 1.20 -3.43
N ASN A 22 5.54 1.77 -4.64
CA ASN A 22 5.95 3.16 -4.85
C ASN A 22 4.80 4.09 -5.27
N PHE A 23 3.63 3.53 -5.60
CA PHE A 23 2.52 4.28 -6.19
C PHE A 23 1.20 3.88 -5.56
N THR A 24 0.31 4.85 -5.46
CA THR A 24 -1.04 4.69 -4.91
C THR A 24 -2.10 5.10 -5.94
N TRP A 25 -1.69 5.73 -7.03
CA TRP A 25 -2.51 6.01 -8.19
C TRP A 25 -1.82 5.50 -9.46
N SER A 26 -2.61 4.95 -10.38
CA SER A 26 -2.15 4.54 -11.71
C SER A 26 -3.27 4.59 -12.71
N ARG A 27 -3.02 5.18 -13.88
CA ARG A 27 -4.00 5.19 -14.97
C ARG A 27 -4.16 3.78 -15.55
N SER A 28 -5.40 3.31 -15.69
CA SER A 28 -5.68 1.95 -16.19
C SER A 28 -5.21 1.71 -17.64
N GLU A 29 -5.26 2.74 -18.47
CA GLU A 29 -4.93 2.68 -19.91
C GLU A 29 -3.44 2.90 -20.20
N ASP A 30 -2.70 3.48 -19.25
CA ASP A 30 -1.29 3.83 -19.42
C ASP A 30 -0.47 3.37 -18.21
N SER A 31 0.31 2.31 -18.41
CA SER A 31 1.17 1.74 -17.37
C SER A 31 2.31 2.65 -16.94
N ASN A 32 2.62 3.71 -17.71
CA ASN A 32 3.68 4.67 -17.41
C ASN A 32 3.18 5.82 -16.51
N SER A 33 1.88 6.10 -16.51
CA SER A 33 1.27 7.12 -15.67
C SER A 33 0.97 6.57 -14.28
N LYS A 34 1.90 6.78 -13.34
CA LYS A 34 1.78 6.37 -11.94
C LYS A 34 2.30 7.44 -10.99
N SER A 35 1.60 7.64 -9.89
CA SER A 35 1.92 8.65 -8.88
C SER A 35 1.60 8.17 -7.48
N ARG A 36 2.28 8.74 -6.47
CA ARG A 36 1.93 8.58 -5.06
C ARG A 36 1.13 9.80 -4.60
N LEU A 37 -0.19 9.68 -4.62
CA LEU A 37 -1.13 10.76 -4.27
C LEU A 37 -1.64 10.60 -2.83
N GLU A 38 -1.89 9.37 -2.40
CA GLU A 38 -2.37 9.03 -1.07
C GLU A 38 -1.18 8.88 -0.11
N ARG A 39 -1.23 9.59 1.02
CA ARG A 39 -0.16 9.62 2.03
C ARG A 39 -0.77 9.80 3.42
N PHE A 40 -0.23 9.09 4.42
CA PHE A 40 -0.41 9.48 5.81
C PHE A 40 0.73 10.41 6.22
N LEU A 41 0.36 11.61 6.67
CA LEU A 41 1.27 12.55 7.31
C LEU A 41 1.05 12.48 8.82
N VAL A 42 2.12 12.30 9.57
CA VAL A 42 2.06 12.19 11.04
C VAL A 42 2.91 13.25 11.70
N SER A 43 2.57 13.67 12.91
CA SER A 43 3.44 14.51 13.72
C SER A 43 4.54 13.66 14.37
N THR A 44 5.65 14.30 14.71
CA THR A 44 6.73 13.71 15.52
C THR A 44 6.20 13.09 16.82
N SER A 45 5.34 13.81 17.53
CA SER A 45 4.71 13.32 18.77
C SER A 45 3.87 12.05 18.58
N TRP A 46 3.27 11.86 17.41
CA TRP A 46 2.50 10.66 17.11
C TRP A 46 3.41 9.48 16.77
N GLU A 47 4.48 9.73 16.01
CA GLU A 47 5.52 8.73 15.72
C GLU A 47 6.14 8.18 17.00
N GLU A 48 6.43 9.03 17.99
CA GLU A 48 6.94 8.60 19.30
C GLU A 48 5.97 7.65 20.04
N LEU A 49 4.67 7.84 19.88
CA LEU A 49 3.64 6.98 20.48
C LEU A 49 3.42 5.67 19.70
N ALA A 50 3.76 5.65 18.40
CA ALA A 50 3.57 4.52 17.50
C ALA A 50 4.80 4.31 16.60
N PRO A 51 5.97 3.95 17.17
CA PRO A 51 7.24 3.97 16.46
C PRO A 51 7.37 2.90 15.36
N ASN A 52 6.49 1.90 15.39
CA ASN A 52 6.44 0.82 14.39
C ASN A 52 5.28 0.99 13.42
N VAL A 53 4.78 2.21 13.25
CA VAL A 53 3.76 2.47 12.26
C VAL A 53 4.31 2.17 10.86
N ILE A 54 3.52 1.48 10.06
CA ILE A 54 3.84 1.25 8.66
C ILE A 54 2.60 1.60 7.86
N GLN A 55 2.78 2.35 6.77
CA GLN A 55 1.73 2.46 5.77
C GLN A 55 2.02 1.52 4.59
N PHE A 56 0.98 0.87 4.08
CA PHE A 56 1.10 0.00 2.91
C PHE A 56 -0.14 0.10 2.02
N PRO A 57 0.00 -0.10 0.71
CA PRO A 57 -1.12 -0.10 -0.21
C PRO A 57 -1.92 -1.39 -0.06
N LEU A 58 -3.21 -1.29 -0.26
CA LEU A 58 -4.12 -2.41 -0.40
C LEU A 58 -4.36 -2.73 -1.88
N PRO A 59 -4.75 -3.98 -2.21
CA PRO A 59 -5.08 -4.35 -3.58
C PRO A 59 -6.13 -3.43 -4.18
N ARG A 60 -5.83 -2.92 -5.37
CA ARG A 60 -6.73 -2.12 -6.18
C ARG A 60 -7.80 -3.02 -6.80
N LEU A 61 -9.07 -2.63 -6.72
CA LEU A 61 -10.18 -3.36 -7.33
C LEU A 61 -10.62 -2.72 -8.66
N VAL A 62 -11.37 -1.63 -8.59
CA VAL A 62 -11.99 -0.97 -9.75
C VAL A 62 -11.60 0.49 -9.93
N SER A 63 -11.05 1.13 -8.89
CA SER A 63 -10.56 2.51 -8.94
C SER A 63 -9.18 2.56 -9.59
N ASP A 64 -8.78 3.72 -10.12
CA ASP A 64 -7.41 4.06 -10.46
C ASP A 64 -6.56 4.39 -9.22
N HIS A 65 -7.22 4.58 -8.06
CA HIS A 65 -6.61 4.70 -6.74
C HIS A 65 -6.54 3.37 -5.97
N SER A 66 -5.40 3.13 -5.35
CA SER A 66 -5.15 2.04 -4.39
C SER A 66 -5.36 2.59 -2.98
N PRO A 67 -6.28 2.02 -2.17
CA PRO A 67 -6.41 2.39 -0.78
C PRO A 67 -5.09 2.16 -0.03
N ILE A 68 -4.79 2.99 0.98
CA ILE A 68 -3.63 2.80 1.86
C ILE A 68 -4.09 2.53 3.30
N LEU A 69 -3.40 1.61 3.97
CA LEU A 69 -3.65 1.24 5.36
C LEU A 69 -2.50 1.74 6.22
N LEU A 70 -2.84 2.42 7.32
CA LEU A 70 -1.91 2.74 8.41
C LEU A 70 -1.99 1.63 9.47
N ASP A 71 -0.93 0.86 9.62
CA ASP A 71 -0.84 -0.21 10.62
C ASP A 71 0.09 0.23 11.75
N GLY A 72 -0.48 0.40 12.94
CA GLY A 72 0.25 0.81 14.15
C GLY A 72 1.07 -0.29 14.81
N GLY A 73 1.31 -1.43 14.12
CA GLY A 73 2.23 -2.48 14.58
C GLY A 73 1.78 -3.23 15.84
N ARG A 74 0.53 -3.06 16.28
CA ARG A 74 0.00 -3.68 17.51
C ARG A 74 -0.26 -5.18 17.40
N GLY A 75 -0.16 -5.76 16.21
CA GLY A 75 -0.23 -7.18 16.00
C GLY A 75 1.06 -7.69 15.39
N LYS A 76 1.78 -8.58 16.09
CA LYS A 76 2.57 -9.58 15.40
C LYS A 76 1.64 -10.19 14.35
N ARG A 77 1.82 -9.86 13.07
CA ARG A 77 1.21 -10.61 11.97
C ARG A 77 1.75 -12.02 12.12
N THR A 78 1.06 -12.87 12.87
CA THR A 78 1.18 -14.32 12.70
C THR A 78 1.02 -14.52 11.20
N ARG A 79 2.05 -15.06 10.53
CA ARG A 79 2.02 -15.29 9.08
C ARG A 79 0.65 -15.82 8.74
N SER A 80 -0.17 -15.04 8.01
CA SER A 80 -1.49 -15.56 7.67
C SER A 80 -1.24 -16.83 6.88
N PRO A 81 -1.87 -17.96 7.24
CA PRO A 81 -1.69 -19.17 6.48
C PRO A 81 -2.03 -18.86 5.02
N PHE A 82 -1.21 -19.38 4.10
CA PHE A 82 -1.48 -19.28 2.68
C PHE A 82 -2.92 -19.75 2.42
N ARG A 83 -3.74 -18.87 1.85
CA ARG A 83 -5.11 -19.18 1.44
C ARG A 83 -5.13 -19.31 -0.08
N PHE A 84 -5.61 -20.45 -0.55
CA PHE A 84 -5.80 -20.74 -1.97
C PHE A 84 -7.27 -20.98 -2.22
N GLU A 85 -7.82 -20.34 -3.25
CA GLU A 85 -9.18 -20.56 -3.70
C GLU A 85 -9.29 -21.96 -4.32
N THR A 86 -9.80 -22.95 -3.57
CA THR A 86 -9.86 -24.36 -4.00
C THR A 86 -10.60 -24.55 -5.33
N MET A 87 -11.54 -23.66 -5.66
CA MET A 87 -12.23 -23.65 -6.97
C MET A 87 -11.25 -23.54 -8.16
N ARG A 88 -10.07 -22.95 -7.98
CA ARG A 88 -9.07 -22.85 -9.06
C ARG A 88 -8.53 -24.22 -9.50
N LEU A 89 -8.57 -25.25 -8.63
CA LEU A 89 -8.24 -26.63 -9.02
C LEU A 89 -9.23 -27.20 -10.05
N GLN A 90 -10.44 -26.65 -10.14
CA GLN A 90 -11.47 -27.10 -11.07
C GLN A 90 -11.36 -26.44 -12.46
N ALA A 91 -10.48 -25.46 -12.63
CA ALA A 91 -10.25 -24.87 -13.93
C ALA A 91 -9.57 -25.89 -14.86
N THR A 92 -10.14 -26.06 -16.05
CA THR A 92 -9.80 -27.13 -17.01
C THR A 92 -8.34 -27.15 -17.45
N ASN A 93 -7.62 -26.04 -17.27
CA ASN A 93 -6.24 -25.83 -17.67
C ASN A 93 -5.32 -25.47 -16.49
N PHE A 94 -5.75 -25.69 -15.23
CA PHE A 94 -4.95 -25.32 -14.06
C PHE A 94 -3.60 -26.05 -14.02
N GLY A 95 -3.59 -27.34 -14.38
CA GLY A 95 -2.36 -28.14 -14.42
C GLY A 95 -1.31 -27.56 -15.36
N ASP A 96 -1.71 -27.22 -16.59
CA ASP A 96 -0.81 -26.65 -17.61
C ASP A 96 -0.31 -25.25 -17.23
N LEU A 97 -1.10 -24.47 -16.49
CA LEU A 97 -0.76 -23.13 -16.04
C LEU A 97 0.27 -23.10 -14.89
N VAL A 98 0.36 -24.19 -14.12
CA VAL A 98 1.21 -24.26 -12.91
C VAL A 98 2.43 -25.16 -13.12
N ALA A 99 2.41 -26.03 -14.13
CA ALA A 99 3.48 -26.97 -14.46
C ALA A 99 4.68 -26.33 -15.20
N GLY A 100 5.02 -25.07 -14.90
CA GLY A 100 6.20 -24.39 -15.46
C GLY A 100 7.50 -25.17 -15.27
#